data_AF-A0A524FNK5-F1
#
_entry.id   AF-A0A524FNK5-F1
#
_cell.length_a   1.000
_cell.length_b   1.000
_cell.length_c   1.000
_cell.angle_alpha   90.00
_cell.angle_beta   90.00
_cell.angle_gamma   90.00
#
_symmetry.space_group_name_H-M   'P 1'
#
loop_
_entity.id
_entity.type
_entity.pdbx_description
1 polymer ?
#
loop_
_entity_poly.entity_id
_entity_poly.type
_entity_poly.pdbx_seq_one_letter_code
_entity_poly.pdbx_strand_id
1 'polypeptide(L)'
;MLLEVSLLVAIYAIWIVLLVNVMVSSEEISLTIATLPFIVTFPIALILSAILEITVPGAFLADVLLTMIVGVLLFVRWVMAIVGE
;
A
#
# COMPACT_ATOMS: atom_id res chain seq x y z
N MET A 1 -18.29 12.02 -0.52
CA MET A 1 -17.04 12.82 -0.47
C MET A 1 -16.19 12.61 0.79
N LEU A 2 -16.68 12.97 1.99
CA LEU A 2 -15.88 12.83 3.23
C LEU A 2 -15.54 11.37 3.55
N LEU A 3 -16.44 10.44 3.24
CA LEU A 3 -16.27 9.01 3.49
C LEU A 3 -15.13 8.43 2.64
N GLU A 4 -15.11 8.70 1.34
CA GLU A 4 -14.13 8.25 0.37
C GLU A 4 -12.74 8.77 0.74
N VAL A 5 -12.63 10.06 1.08
CA VAL A 5 -11.37 10.64 1.58
C VAL A 5 -10.93 9.94 2.87
N SER A 6 -11.84 9.76 3.83
CA SER A 6 -11.49 9.12 5.10
C SER A 6 -11.04 7.66 4.94
N LEU A 7 -11.70 6.91 4.05
CA LEU A 7 -11.34 5.53 3.73
C LEU A 7 -10.00 5.48 3.01
N LEU A 8 -9.76 6.36 2.04
CA LEU A 8 -8.51 6.40 1.30
C LEU A 8 -7.33 6.73 2.22
N VAL A 9 -7.50 7.71 3.12
CA VAL A 9 -6.49 8.04 4.14
C VAL A 9 -6.24 6.87 5.09
N ALA A 10 -7.29 6.17 5.52
CA ALA A 10 -7.14 4.98 6.38
C ALA A 10 -6.36 3.86 5.68
N ILE A 11 -6.63 3.62 4.38
CA ILE A 11 -5.89 2.65 3.57
C ILE A 11 -4.41 3.04 3.49
N TYR A 12 -4.11 4.31 3.20
CA TYR A 12 -2.72 4.78 3.13
C TYR A 12 -1.98 4.67 4.45
N ALA A 13 -2.63 4.97 5.57
CA ALA A 13 -2.05 4.77 6.89
C ALA A 13 -1.70 3.30 7.13
N ILE A 14 -2.58 2.37 6.75
CA ILE A 14 -2.32 0.93 6.84
C ILE A 14 -1.11 0.54 6.00
N TRP A 15 -1.00 1.04 4.77
CA TRP A 15 0.14 0.71 3.90
C TRP A 15 1.47 1.17 4.48
N ILE A 16 1.52 2.38 5.03
CA ILE A 16 2.73 2.91 5.64
C ILE A 16 3.12 2.09 6.87
N VAL A 17 2.17 1.79 7.76
CA VAL A 17 2.42 0.99 8.97
C VAL A 17 2.90 -0.42 8.58
N LEU A 18 2.25 -1.05 7.61
CA LEU A 18 2.64 -2.35 7.08
C LEU A 18 4.07 -2.31 6.53
N LEU A 19 4.40 -1.31 5.72
CA LEU A 19 5.71 -1.19 5.10
C LEU A 19 6.80 -1.01 6.16
N VAL A 20 6.58 -0.17 7.17
CA VAL A 20 7.51 0.00 8.29
C VAL A 20 7.71 -1.33 9.03
N ASN A 21 6.64 -2.05 9.35
CA ASN A 21 6.73 -3.34 10.04
C ASN A 21 7.53 -4.38 9.23
N VAL A 22 7.27 -4.48 7.93
CA VAL A 22 7.94 -5.42 7.03
C VAL A 22 9.43 -5.12 6.85
N MET A 23 9.81 -3.84 6.88
CA MET A 23 11.20 -3.40 6.73
C MET A 23 12.02 -3.54 8.00
N VAL A 24 11.41 -3.37 9.17
CA VAL A 24 12.09 -3.45 10.47
C VAL A 24 12.09 -4.86 11.04
N SER A 25 11.14 -5.73 10.63
CA SER A 25 11.07 -7.10 11.12
C SER A 25 12.34 -7.90 10.80
N SER A 26 12.98 -8.40 11.86
CA SER A 26 14.07 -9.38 11.81
C SER A 26 13.59 -10.83 11.84
N GLU A 27 12.31 -11.06 12.18
CA GLU A 27 11.70 -12.39 12.19
C GLU A 27 11.29 -12.81 10.76
N GLU A 28 11.34 -14.13 10.49
CA GLU A 28 10.74 -14.79 9.32
C GLU A 28 9.21 -14.69 9.36
N ILE A 29 8.68 -13.46 9.33
CA ILE A 29 7.27 -13.24 9.09
C ILE A 29 7.02 -13.66 7.65
N SER A 30 6.07 -14.57 7.43
CA SER A 30 5.61 -14.91 6.08
C SER A 30 5.25 -13.64 5.35
N LEU A 31 6.11 -13.24 4.40
CA LEU A 31 5.93 -12.00 3.66
C LEU A 31 4.63 -12.00 2.85
N THR A 32 4.13 -13.17 2.48
CA THR A 32 2.81 -13.32 1.85
C THR A 32 1.68 -12.84 2.77
N ILE A 33 1.74 -13.19 4.06
CA ILE A 33 0.76 -12.71 5.05
C ILE A 33 0.96 -11.22 5.32
N ALA A 34 2.21 -10.79 5.42
CA ALA A 34 2.53 -9.39 5.71
C ALA A 34 2.13 -8.43 4.58
N THR A 35 2.14 -8.88 3.31
CA THR A 35 1.73 -8.09 2.14
C THR A 35 0.23 -8.14 1.87
N LEU A 36 -0.51 -9.06 2.51
CA LEU A 36 -1.93 -9.28 2.25
C LEU A 36 -2.80 -8.02 2.42
N PRO A 37 -2.64 -7.19 3.47
CA PRO A 37 -3.45 -5.98 3.59
C PRO A 37 -3.26 -5.03 2.41
N PHE A 38 -2.04 -4.90 1.86
CA PHE A 38 -1.80 -4.10 0.66
C PHE A 38 -2.51 -4.69 -0.56
N ILE A 39 -2.33 -5.99 -0.81
CA ILE A 39 -2.93 -6.69 -1.97
C ILE A 39 -4.46 -6.55 -1.98
N VAL A 40 -5.09 -6.69 -0.81
CA VAL A 40 -6.55 -6.62 -0.69
C VAL A 40 -7.08 -5.19 -0.83
N THR A 41 -6.33 -4.18 -0.36
CA THR A 41 -6.84 -2.81 -0.28
C THR A 41 -6.43 -1.92 -1.46
N PHE A 42 -5.39 -2.25 -2.24
CA PHE A 42 -5.00 -1.45 -3.42
C PHE A 42 -6.09 -1.30 -4.49
N PRO A 43 -6.91 -2.33 -4.83
CA PRO A 43 -7.95 -2.13 -5.83
C PRO A 43 -9.03 -1.17 -5.32
N ILE A 44 -9.29 -1.19 -4.01
CA ILE A 44 -10.25 -0.28 -3.36
C ILE A 44 -9.70 1.14 -3.37
N ALA A 45 -8.41 1.33 -3.06
CA ALA A 45 -7.76 2.63 -3.11
C ALA A 45 -7.84 3.25 -4.52
N LEU A 46 -7.56 2.46 -5.56
CA LEU A 46 -7.66 2.89 -6.96
C LEU A 46 -9.06 3.34 -7.35
N ILE A 47 -10.10 2.63 -6.89
CA ILE A 47 -11.49 3.02 -7.15
C ILE A 47 -11.83 4.31 -6.42
N LEU A 48 -11.47 4.42 -5.14
CA LEU A 48 -11.74 5.61 -4.33
C LEU A 48 -11.00 6.84 -4.84
N SER A 49 -9.74 6.69 -5.27
CA SER A 49 -8.93 7.78 -5.81
C SER A 49 -9.44 8.22 -7.19
N ALA A 50 -9.88 7.29 -8.04
CA ALA A 50 -10.53 7.61 -9.31
C ALA A 50 -11.85 8.38 -9.14
N ILE A 51 -12.66 8.02 -8.12
CA ILE A 51 -13.87 8.78 -7.77
C ILE A 51 -13.51 10.18 -7.28
N LEU A 52 -12.46 10.30 -6.45
CA LEU A 52 -12.03 11.57 -5.87
C LEU A 52 -11.41 12.54 -6.89
N GLU A 53 -10.81 12.04 -7.96
CA GLU A 53 -10.20 12.85 -9.04
C GLU A 53 -11.14 13.93 -9.59
N ILE A 54 -12.45 13.65 -9.63
CA ILE A 54 -13.48 14.60 -10.11
C ILE A 54 -13.51 15.88 -9.26
N THR A 55 -13.11 15.77 -7.99
CA THR A 55 -13.23 16.83 -6.98
C THR A 55 -11.88 17.32 -6.44
N VAL A 56 -10.87 16.45 -6.46
CA VAL A 56 -9.51 16.72 -6.05
C VAL A 56 -8.60 16.28 -7.21
N PRO A 57 -8.33 17.17 -8.17
CA PRO A 57 -7.48 16.84 -9.31
C PRO A 57 -6.09 16.39 -8.86
N GLY A 58 -5.60 15.31 -9.44
CA GLY A 58 -4.31 14.68 -9.10
C GLY A 58 -4.37 13.63 -7.99
N ALA A 59 -5.52 13.40 -7.36
CA ALA A 59 -5.68 12.35 -6.34
C ALA A 59 -5.41 10.95 -6.91
N PHE A 60 -5.88 10.66 -8.13
CA PHE A 60 -5.64 9.37 -8.77
C PHE A 60 -4.17 9.16 -9.11
N LEU A 61 -3.49 10.20 -9.63
CA LEU A 61 -2.06 10.12 -9.92
C LEU A 61 -1.24 9.90 -8.64
N ALA A 62 -1.56 10.61 -7.56
CA ALA A 62 -0.91 10.44 -6.27
C ALA A 62 -1.07 9.02 -5.72
N ASP A 63 -2.29 8.46 -5.83
CA ASP A 63 -2.60 7.08 -5.43
C ASP A 63 -1.79 6.04 -6.21
N VAL A 64 -1.72 6.19 -7.53
CA VAL A 64 -0.93 5.30 -8.40
C VAL A 64 0.55 5.35 -8.01
N LEU A 65 1.10 6.55 -7.80
CA LEU A 65 2.50 6.71 -7.38
C LEU A 65 2.77 6.06 -6.02
N LEU A 66 1.88 6.27 -5.05
CA LEU A 66 1.99 5.64 -3.73
C LEU A 66 1.91 4.11 -3.82
N THR A 67 0.96 3.60 -4.61
CA THR A 67 0.80 2.17 -4.87
C THR A 67 2.07 1.58 -5.47
N MET A 68 2.69 2.25 -6.45
CA MET A 68 3.95 1.80 -7.03
C MET A 68 5.09 1.81 -6.01
N ILE A 69 5.24 2.87 -5.21
CA ILE A 69 6.29 2.96 -4.20
C ILE A 69 6.16 1.83 -3.18
N VAL A 70 4.97 1.64 -2.62
CA VAL A 70 4.71 0.59 -1.62
C VAL A 70 4.90 -0.79 -2.24
N GLY A 71 4.35 -1.04 -3.43
CA GLY A 71 4.48 -2.31 -4.14
C GLY A 71 5.93 -2.69 -4.46
N VAL A 72 6.72 -1.74 -4.97
CA VAL A 72 8.14 -1.96 -5.26
C VAL A 72 8.93 -2.26 -3.99
N LEU A 73 8.69 -1.53 -2.91
CA LEU A 73 9.40 -1.76 -1.65
C LEU A 73 9.05 -3.13 -1.04
N LEU A 74 7.79 -3.52 -1.06
CA LEU A 74 7.38 -4.87 -0.63
C LEU A 74 8.01 -5.96 -1.49
N PHE A 75 8.07 -5.76 -2.81
CA PHE A 75 8.73 -6.68 -3.72
C PHE A 75 10.23 -6.81 -3.43
N VAL A 76 10.94 -5.68 -3.21
CA VAL A 76 12.37 -5.69 -2.85
C VAL A 76 12.59 -6.46 -1.56
N ARG A 77 11.73 -6.28 -0.55
CA ARG A 77 11.83 -7.06 0.69
C ARG A 77 11.61 -8.56 0.44
N TRP A 78 10.67 -8.89 -0.45
CA TRP A 78 10.42 -10.27 -0.87
C TRP A 78 11.66 -10.92 -1.48
N VAL A 79 12.32 -10.23 -2.40
CA VAL A 79 13.56 -10.70 -3.03
C VAL A 79 14.67 -10.88 -1.99
N MET A 80 14.82 -9.94 -1.04
CA MET A 80 15.85 -10.05 0.00
C MET A 80 15.65 -11.25 0.92
N ALA A 81 14.40 -11.63 1.22
CA ALA A 81 14.13 -12.82 2.02
C ALA A 81 14.50 -14.11 1.27
N ILE A 82 14.15 -14.20 -0.03
CA ILE A 82 14.49 -15.37 -0.86
C ILE A 82 16.00 -15.52 -1.06
N VAL A 83 16.74 -14.40 -1.18
CA VAL A 83 18.19 -14.42 -1.38
C VAL A 83 18.96 -14.60 -0.06
N GLY A 84 18.34 -14.28 1.08
CA GLY A 84 18.93 -14.41 2.40
C GLY A 84 18.86 -15.83 2.98
N GLU A 85 17.95 -16.66 2.47
CA GLU A 85 17.89 -18.12 2.69
C GLU A 85 18.90 -18.87 1.80
#